data_AF-A0A8H6LX11-F1
#
_entry.id   AF-A0A8H6LX11-F1
#
_cell.length_a   1.000
_cell.length_b   1.000
_cell.length_c   1.000
_cell.angle_alpha   90.00
_cell.angle_beta   90.00
_cell.angle_gamma   90.00
#
_symmetry.space_group_name_H-M   'P 1'
#
loop_
_entity.id
_entity.type
_entity.pdbx_description
1 polymer ?
#
loop_
_entity_poly.entity_id
_entity_poly.type
_entity_poly.pdbx_seq_one_letter_code
_entity_poly.pdbx_strand_id
1 'polypeptide(L)'
;QSIRNWFYNNHPNAKKDVQCRVTFANAPARALTEYQLYSKKYYDERVKPLVDLELAKEDFDPKMKLTVTNQITKEQFDNESQGIKEEIAKLRDDILSERTEALSKLQQLFKGKHNDMTTDRSPQDMARFLNVLGQVLKAVFDMLGPNTGWCWTIIGGGPDPRKPDAAFSTATYHTGTTPAGLNFAEASPLLHELLMVPFGKFLNQVYRE
;
A
#
# COMPACT_ATOMS: atom_id res chain seq x y z
N GLN A 1 -11.87 -15.45 -26.92
CA GLN A 1 -12.25 -16.63 -26.12
C GLN A 1 -12.24 -16.22 -24.65
N SER A 2 -13.35 -16.45 -23.95
CA SER A 2 -13.79 -15.65 -22.80
C SER A 2 -13.21 -16.10 -21.45
N ILE A 3 -12.84 -15.12 -20.61
CA ILE A 3 -12.54 -15.23 -19.16
C ILE A 3 -13.62 -16.05 -18.40
N ARG A 4 -14.83 -16.19 -18.95
CA ARG A 4 -15.89 -17.06 -18.42
C ARG A 4 -15.40 -18.48 -18.14
N ASN A 5 -14.62 -19.10 -19.03
CA ASN A 5 -14.26 -20.51 -18.88
C ASN A 5 -13.18 -20.77 -17.81
N TRP A 6 -12.49 -19.73 -17.32
CA TRP A 6 -11.45 -19.88 -16.30
C TRP A 6 -12.04 -19.99 -14.88
N PHE A 7 -13.14 -19.27 -14.60
CA PHE A 7 -13.75 -19.25 -13.27
C PHE A 7 -14.62 -20.46 -12.94
N TYR A 8 -15.27 -21.08 -13.94
CA TYR A 8 -16.23 -22.18 -13.68
C TYR A 8 -15.58 -23.55 -13.41
N ASN A 9 -14.27 -23.72 -13.65
CA ASN A 9 -13.59 -25.01 -13.47
C ASN A 9 -12.80 -25.15 -12.16
N ASN A 10 -12.77 -24.12 -11.31
CA ASN A 10 -12.12 -24.17 -10.00
C ASN A 10 -13.12 -23.81 -8.92
N HIS A 11 -13.86 -24.82 -8.43
CA HIS A 11 -14.62 -24.71 -7.19
C HIS A 11 -13.76 -25.20 -6.01
N PRO A 12 -13.02 -24.32 -5.30
CA PRO A 12 -12.44 -24.71 -4.03
C PRO A 12 -13.58 -25.00 -3.05
N ASN A 13 -13.54 -26.19 -2.44
CA ASN A 13 -14.44 -26.61 -1.37
C ASN A 13 -14.67 -25.45 -0.38
N ALA A 14 -15.95 -25.13 -0.12
CA ALA A 14 -16.38 -24.02 0.71
C ALA A 14 -15.60 -23.98 2.03
N LYS A 15 -14.66 -23.03 2.14
CA LYS A 15 -13.90 -22.82 3.37
C LYS A 15 -14.78 -22.08 4.36
N LYS A 16 -14.71 -22.51 5.63
CA LYS A 16 -15.33 -21.87 6.80
C LYS A 16 -15.16 -20.35 6.74
N ASP A 17 -16.19 -19.64 7.17
CA ASP A 17 -16.27 -18.18 7.20
C ASP A 17 -15.06 -17.59 7.95
N VAL A 18 -14.04 -17.15 7.20
CA VAL A 18 -12.86 -16.51 7.76
C VAL A 18 -13.21 -15.04 7.94
N GLN A 19 -13.57 -14.64 9.16
CA GLN A 19 -13.63 -13.23 9.51
C GLN A 19 -12.22 -12.62 9.39
N CYS A 20 -11.99 -11.89 8.31
CA CYS A 20 -10.76 -11.14 8.13
C CYS A 20 -10.90 -9.81 8.89
N ARG A 21 -10.24 -9.69 10.04
CA ARG A 21 -10.13 -8.41 10.75
C ARG A 21 -8.91 -7.67 10.22
N VAL A 22 -9.13 -6.56 9.52
CA VAL A 22 -8.05 -5.65 9.16
C VAL A 22 -7.61 -4.92 10.43
N THR A 23 -6.46 -5.30 10.96
CA THR A 23 -5.77 -4.54 12.01
C THR A 23 -4.65 -3.75 11.36
N PHE A 24 -4.62 -2.43 11.56
CA PHE A 24 -3.40 -1.67 11.31
C PHE A 24 -2.34 -2.20 12.28
N ALA A 25 -1.32 -2.89 11.75
CA ALA A 25 -0.31 -3.53 12.57
C ALA A 25 0.39 -2.47 13.44
N ASN A 26 0.27 -2.61 14.76
CA ASN A 26 0.98 -1.75 15.72
C ASN A 26 2.48 -2.03 15.77
N ALA A 27 2.94 -3.12 15.15
CA ALA A 27 4.34 -3.49 15.12
C ALA A 27 4.97 -3.00 13.81
N PRO A 28 5.97 -2.10 13.85
CA PRO A 28 6.77 -1.82 12.67
C PRO A 28 7.47 -3.13 12.28
N ALA A 29 7.20 -3.64 11.06
CA ALA A 29 8.08 -4.65 10.47
C ALA A 29 9.52 -4.14 10.58
N ARG A 30 10.48 -4.97 11.01
CA ARG A 30 11.85 -4.52 11.27
C ARG A 30 12.38 -3.76 10.04
N ALA A 31 12.95 -2.58 10.26
CA ALA A 31 13.63 -1.87 9.18
C ALA A 31 14.78 -2.74 8.67
N LEU A 32 15.04 -2.66 7.36
CA LEU A 32 16.17 -3.34 6.77
C LEU A 32 17.46 -2.85 7.43
N THR A 33 18.41 -3.76 7.62
CA THR A 33 19.75 -3.40 8.08
C THR A 33 20.50 -2.65 6.98
N GLU A 34 21.57 -1.94 7.33
CA GLU A 34 22.34 -1.15 6.37
C GLU A 34 22.90 -1.99 5.22
N TYR A 35 23.47 -3.16 5.51
CA TYR A 35 23.94 -4.06 4.46
C TYR A 35 22.81 -4.61 3.57
N GLN A 36 21.57 -4.74 4.08
CA GLN A 36 20.41 -5.13 3.26
C GLN A 36 19.97 -4.00 2.35
N LEU A 37 20.03 -2.75 2.82
CA LEU A 37 19.78 -1.56 1.99
C LEU A 37 20.87 -1.38 0.93
N TYR A 38 22.12 -1.62 1.30
CA TYR A 38 23.25 -1.66 0.37
C TYR A 38 23.03 -2.70 -0.73
N SER A 39 22.68 -3.94 -0.35
CA SER A 39 22.33 -5.00 -1.29
C SER A 39 21.22 -4.54 -2.22
N LYS A 40 20.11 -4.01 -1.69
CA LYS A 40 18.99 -3.52 -2.50
C LYS A 40 19.39 -2.48 -3.54
N LYS A 41 20.39 -1.64 -3.26
CA LYS A 41 20.84 -0.57 -4.16
C LYS A 41 21.95 -0.99 -5.12
N TYR A 42 22.88 -1.82 -4.68
CA TYR A 42 24.11 -2.14 -5.40
C TYR A 42 24.28 -3.64 -5.69
N TYR A 43 23.21 -4.44 -5.58
CA TYR A 43 23.28 -5.90 -5.77
C TYR A 43 23.88 -6.27 -7.11
N ASP A 44 23.28 -5.79 -8.20
CA ASP A 44 23.64 -6.22 -9.56
C ASP A 44 25.07 -5.82 -9.95
N GLU A 45 25.54 -4.67 -9.46
CA GLU A 45 26.85 -4.11 -9.84
C GLU A 45 28.00 -4.67 -8.99
N ARG A 46 27.79 -4.86 -7.68
CA ARG A 46 28.89 -5.10 -6.72
C ARG A 46 28.82 -6.45 -6.03
N VAL A 47 27.62 -6.89 -5.63
CA VAL A 47 27.44 -8.12 -4.84
C VAL A 47 27.29 -9.34 -5.74
N LYS A 48 26.47 -9.23 -6.79
CA LYS A 48 26.11 -10.33 -7.68
C LYS A 48 27.32 -10.99 -8.36
N PRO A 49 28.32 -10.27 -8.90
CA PRO A 49 29.47 -10.92 -9.54
C PRO A 49 30.25 -11.84 -8.59
N LEU A 50 30.35 -11.45 -7.32
CA LEU A 50 31.05 -12.22 -6.28
C LEU A 50 30.21 -13.41 -5.80
N VAL A 51 28.90 -13.22 -5.67
CA VAL A 51 27.97 -14.31 -5.37
C VAL A 51 28.01 -15.35 -6.49
N ASP A 52 27.92 -14.93 -7.75
CA ASP A 52 27.93 -15.85 -8.89
C ASP A 52 29.28 -16.60 -9.00
N LEU A 53 30.40 -15.97 -8.67
CA LEU A 53 31.71 -16.62 -8.59
C LEU A 53 31.74 -17.70 -7.50
N GLU A 54 31.18 -17.43 -6.32
CA GLU A 54 31.13 -18.40 -5.22
C GLU A 54 30.17 -19.56 -5.51
N LEU A 55 29.07 -19.27 -6.21
CA LEU A 55 28.08 -20.26 -6.65
C LEU A 55 28.59 -21.16 -7.79
N ALA A 56 29.57 -20.70 -8.58
CA ALA A 56 30.16 -21.46 -9.67
C ALA A 56 31.15 -22.54 -9.22
N LYS A 57 31.47 -22.63 -7.92
CA LYS A 57 32.31 -23.69 -7.35
C LYS A 57 31.57 -25.04 -7.42
N GLU A 58 32.25 -26.09 -7.88
CA GLU A 58 31.65 -27.41 -8.16
C GLU A 58 30.95 -28.07 -6.95
N ASP A 59 31.39 -27.77 -5.72
CA ASP A 59 30.85 -28.34 -4.48
C ASP A 59 29.80 -27.46 -3.78
N PHE A 60 29.17 -26.53 -4.50
CA PHE A 60 28.24 -25.59 -3.89
C PHE A 60 26.88 -26.25 -3.51
N ASP A 61 26.49 -26.19 -2.23
CA ASP A 61 25.13 -26.58 -1.77
C ASP A 61 24.11 -25.46 -2.06
N PRO A 62 23.11 -25.69 -2.94
CA PRO A 62 22.06 -24.71 -3.24
C PRO A 62 21.35 -24.12 -2.01
N LYS A 63 21.26 -24.87 -0.91
CA LYS A 63 20.62 -24.40 0.34
C LYS A 63 21.41 -23.30 1.03
N MET A 64 22.71 -23.19 0.78
CA MET A 64 23.60 -22.20 1.38
C MET A 64 23.61 -20.86 0.64
N LYS A 65 22.88 -20.74 -0.49
CA LYS A 65 22.90 -19.55 -1.36
C LYS A 65 22.57 -18.26 -0.62
N LEU A 66 21.54 -18.29 0.23
CA LEU A 66 21.14 -17.13 0.99
C LEU A 66 22.19 -16.73 2.03
N THR A 67 22.78 -17.72 2.70
CA THR A 67 23.85 -17.50 3.70
C THR A 67 25.08 -16.86 3.06
N VAL A 68 25.54 -17.42 1.93
CA VAL A 68 26.66 -16.90 1.15
C VAL A 68 26.37 -15.49 0.64
N THR A 69 25.18 -15.25 0.11
CA THR A 69 24.76 -13.91 -0.35
C THR A 69 24.84 -12.89 0.78
N ASN A 70 24.30 -13.22 1.96
CA ASN A 70 24.32 -12.32 3.12
C ASN A 70 25.74 -12.06 3.63
N GLN A 71 26.59 -13.10 3.62
CA GLN A 71 27.99 -12.98 4.03
C GLN A 71 28.76 -12.07 3.08
N ILE A 72 28.73 -12.34 1.77
CA ILE A 72 29.41 -11.53 0.75
C ILE A 72 28.88 -10.09 0.78
N THR A 73 27.58 -9.90 0.89
CA THR A 73 26.98 -8.56 1.01
C THR A 73 27.55 -7.80 2.21
N LYS A 74 27.66 -8.46 3.36
CA LYS A 74 28.19 -7.85 4.58
C LYS A 74 29.67 -7.51 4.41
N GLU A 75 30.47 -8.43 3.89
CA GLU A 75 31.91 -8.20 3.64
C GLU A 75 32.14 -7.06 2.63
N GLN A 76 31.34 -6.99 1.56
CA GLN A 76 31.41 -5.88 0.61
C GLN A 76 31.04 -4.56 1.25
N PHE A 77 29.95 -4.53 2.02
CA PHE A 77 29.55 -3.33 2.74
C PHE A 77 30.61 -2.88 3.75
N ASP A 78 31.23 -3.80 4.49
CA ASP A 78 32.26 -3.49 5.48
C ASP A 78 33.55 -2.95 4.82
N ASN A 79 33.86 -3.37 3.59
CA ASN A 79 35.01 -2.89 2.81
C ASN A 79 34.72 -1.63 1.97
N GLU A 80 33.46 -1.20 1.93
CA GLU A 80 33.04 -0.08 1.09
C GLU A 80 33.56 1.27 1.60
N SER A 81 33.66 2.25 0.69
CA SER A 81 34.03 3.62 1.03
C SER A 81 33.09 4.24 2.08
N GLN A 82 33.66 5.11 2.92
CA GLN A 82 32.91 5.81 3.97
C GLN A 82 31.73 6.62 3.41
N GLY A 83 31.88 7.23 2.23
CA GLY A 83 30.80 8.00 1.60
C GLY A 83 29.57 7.17 1.24
N ILE A 84 29.76 5.91 0.83
CA ILE A 84 28.62 5.01 0.53
C ILE A 84 27.99 4.50 1.82
N LYS A 85 28.79 4.23 2.86
CA LYS A 85 28.25 3.86 4.18
C LYS A 85 27.37 4.98 4.74
N GLU A 86 27.82 6.22 4.65
CA GLU A 86 27.05 7.41 5.05
C GLU A 86 25.79 7.59 4.21
N GLU A 87 25.87 7.37 2.89
CA GLU A 87 24.71 7.41 2.02
C GLU A 87 23.65 6.37 2.40
N ILE A 88 24.07 5.13 2.69
CA ILE A 88 23.18 4.05 3.10
C ILE A 88 22.60 4.30 4.50
N ALA A 89 23.41 4.83 5.43
CA ALA A 89 22.93 5.24 6.76
C ALA A 89 21.86 6.34 6.66
N LYS A 90 22.09 7.36 5.82
CA LYS A 90 21.10 8.42 5.56
C LYS A 90 19.82 7.84 4.96
N LEU A 91 19.93 6.96 3.96
CA LEU A 91 18.78 6.28 3.36
C LEU A 91 17.97 5.50 4.41
N ARG A 92 18.67 4.83 5.35
CA ARG A 92 18.03 4.10 6.45
C ARG A 92 17.26 5.04 7.37
N ASP A 93 17.87 6.16 7.75
CA ASP A 93 17.24 7.15 8.62
C ASP A 93 16.03 7.82 7.96
N ASP A 94 16.12 8.15 6.66
CA ASP A 94 15.01 8.69 5.88
C ASP A 94 13.83 7.70 5.84
N ILE A 95 14.08 6.43 5.50
CA ILE A 95 13.05 5.38 5.49
C ILE A 95 12.44 5.17 6.88
N LEU A 96 13.27 5.19 7.93
CA LEU A 96 12.80 5.04 9.30
C LEU A 96 11.92 6.21 9.71
N SER A 97 12.35 7.45 9.45
CA SER A 97 11.63 8.68 9.79
C SER A 97 10.28 8.76 9.06
N GLU A 98 10.26 8.56 7.74
CA GLU A 98 9.01 8.55 6.97
C GLU A 98 8.02 7.52 7.51
N ARG A 99 8.53 6.35 7.89
CA ARG A 99 7.71 5.26 8.41
C ARG A 99 7.19 5.52 9.81
N THR A 100 8.03 5.99 10.73
CA THR A 100 7.58 6.33 12.10
C THR A 100 6.59 7.48 12.06
N GLU A 101 6.81 8.48 11.20
CA GLU A 101 5.84 9.55 10.99
C GLU A 101 4.51 9.03 10.44
N ALA A 102 4.53 8.21 9.39
CA ALA A 102 3.33 7.66 8.80
C ALA A 102 2.54 6.79 9.80
N LEU A 103 3.24 5.93 10.56
CA LEU A 103 2.63 5.11 11.60
C LEU A 103 2.11 5.95 12.76
N SER A 104 2.83 6.98 13.20
CA SER A 104 2.39 7.89 14.26
C SER A 104 1.14 8.66 13.84
N LYS A 105 1.12 9.20 12.61
CA LYS A 105 -0.04 9.89 12.03
C LYS A 105 -1.25 8.93 11.96
N LEU A 106 -1.07 7.72 11.43
CA LEU A 106 -2.13 6.71 11.38
C LEU A 106 -2.61 6.30 12.78
N GLN A 107 -1.71 6.07 13.73
CA GLN A 107 -2.07 5.72 15.10
C GLN A 107 -2.83 6.86 15.79
N GLN A 108 -2.42 8.12 15.62
CA GLN A 108 -3.15 9.26 16.18
C GLN A 108 -4.56 9.35 15.62
N LEU A 109 -4.74 9.09 14.33
CA LEU A 109 -6.04 9.07 13.69
C LEU A 109 -6.92 7.92 14.23
N PHE A 110 -6.37 6.71 14.35
CA PHE A 110 -7.13 5.52 14.78
C PHE A 110 -7.12 5.25 16.30
N LYS A 111 -6.52 6.12 17.14
CA LYS A 111 -6.45 5.95 18.60
C LYS A 111 -7.78 6.17 19.34
N GLY A 112 -8.85 6.53 18.62
CA GLY A 112 -10.20 6.55 19.18
C GLY A 112 -10.79 5.13 19.27
N LYS A 113 -11.07 4.65 20.48
CA LYS A 113 -11.97 3.51 20.71
C LYS A 113 -13.40 3.92 20.30
N HIS A 114 -13.70 3.92 19.02
CA HIS A 114 -15.08 4.08 18.54
C HIS A 114 -15.52 2.79 17.89
N ASN A 115 -15.96 1.85 18.73
CA ASN A 115 -16.77 0.70 18.34
C ASN A 115 -18.24 1.07 18.15
N ASP A 116 -18.63 2.31 18.46
CA ASP A 116 -19.98 2.79 18.23
C ASP A 116 -20.01 3.67 16.97
N MET A 117 -20.98 3.42 16.11
CA MET A 117 -21.42 4.33 15.04
C MET A 117 -22.08 5.60 15.62
N THR A 118 -21.65 6.08 16.79
CA THR A 118 -22.16 7.29 17.42
C THR A 118 -21.29 8.48 17.03
N THR A 119 -21.84 9.24 16.09
CA THR A 119 -21.78 10.69 15.77
C THR A 119 -20.75 11.67 16.37
N ASP A 120 -19.98 11.37 17.40
CA ASP A 120 -19.15 12.38 18.09
C ASP A 120 -17.73 12.50 17.54
N ARG A 121 -17.58 12.59 16.20
CA ARG A 121 -16.31 13.06 15.63
C ARG A 121 -16.36 14.56 15.48
N SER A 122 -15.33 15.26 15.96
CA SER A 122 -15.21 16.69 15.73
C SER A 122 -15.06 16.97 14.21
N PRO A 123 -15.55 18.10 13.68
CA PRO A 123 -15.33 18.50 12.29
C PRO A 123 -13.84 18.50 11.91
N GLN A 124 -12.96 18.86 12.85
CA GLN A 124 -11.51 18.84 12.67
C GLN A 124 -10.97 17.42 12.49
N ASP A 125 -11.46 16.45 13.26
CA ASP A 125 -11.05 15.05 13.13
C ASP A 125 -11.55 14.45 11.81
N MET A 126 -12.79 14.75 11.41
CA MET A 126 -13.33 14.33 10.12
C MET A 126 -12.49 14.87 8.96
N ALA A 127 -12.12 16.16 9.00
CA ALA A 127 -11.25 16.77 7.98
C ALA A 127 -9.88 16.08 7.90
N ARG A 128 -9.27 15.75 9.05
CA ARG A 128 -8.00 15.02 9.11
C ARG A 128 -8.11 13.63 8.49
N PHE A 129 -9.19 12.90 8.78
CA PHE A 129 -9.44 11.59 8.17
C PHE A 129 -9.63 11.69 6.66
N LEU A 130 -10.41 12.66 6.17
CA LEU A 130 -10.60 12.86 4.73
C LEU A 130 -9.28 13.16 4.01
N ASN A 131 -8.35 13.88 4.65
CA ASN A 131 -7.04 14.20 4.09
C ASN A 131 -6.14 12.96 3.93
N VAL A 132 -6.26 11.98 4.83
CA VAL A 132 -5.46 10.74 4.75
C VAL A 132 -6.17 9.59 4.02
N LEU A 133 -7.49 9.70 3.82
CA LEU A 133 -8.33 8.62 3.30
C LEU A 133 -7.80 8.08 1.97
N GLY A 134 -7.36 8.96 1.07
CA GLY A 134 -6.80 8.53 -0.21
C GLY A 134 -5.56 7.66 -0.08
N GLN A 135 -4.66 7.98 0.87
CA GLN A 135 -3.45 7.18 1.11
C GLN A 135 -3.80 5.83 1.74
N VAL A 136 -4.76 5.81 2.67
CA VAL A 136 -5.24 4.56 3.29
C VAL A 136 -5.87 3.64 2.25
N LEU A 137 -6.76 4.17 1.41
CA LEU A 137 -7.39 3.40 0.34
C LEU A 137 -6.37 2.91 -0.68
N LYS A 138 -5.40 3.75 -1.06
CA LYS A 138 -4.30 3.35 -1.94
C LYS A 138 -3.53 2.17 -1.33
N ALA A 139 -3.14 2.23 -0.05
CA ALA A 139 -2.41 1.16 0.60
C ALA A 139 -3.20 -0.17 0.64
N VAL A 140 -4.51 -0.10 0.91
CA VAL A 140 -5.39 -1.28 0.87
C VAL A 140 -5.44 -1.87 -0.54
N PHE A 141 -5.57 -1.04 -1.56
CA PHE A 141 -5.68 -1.53 -2.92
C PHE A 141 -4.36 -1.97 -3.54
N ASP A 142 -3.24 -1.35 -3.20
CA ASP A 142 -1.91 -1.81 -3.57
C ASP A 142 -1.65 -3.22 -3.03
N MET A 143 -2.26 -3.55 -1.87
CA MET A 143 -2.27 -4.92 -1.33
C MET A 143 -3.24 -5.83 -2.09
N LEU A 144 -4.48 -5.41 -2.34
CA LEU A 144 -5.50 -6.27 -2.96
C LEU A 144 -5.25 -6.53 -4.45
N GLY A 145 -4.86 -5.52 -5.21
CA GLY A 145 -4.76 -5.55 -6.67
C GLY A 145 -3.86 -6.69 -7.19
N PRO A 146 -2.57 -6.73 -6.82
CA PRO A 146 -1.66 -7.78 -7.28
C PRO A 146 -2.07 -9.19 -6.83
N ASN A 147 -2.67 -9.31 -5.65
CA ASN A 147 -3.07 -10.61 -5.08
C ASN A 147 -4.37 -11.16 -5.69
N THR A 148 -5.24 -10.29 -6.21
CA THR A 148 -6.54 -10.69 -6.78
C THR A 148 -6.57 -10.61 -8.30
N GLY A 149 -5.68 -9.82 -8.90
CA GLY A 149 -5.75 -9.44 -10.32
C GLY A 149 -6.90 -8.49 -10.63
N TRP A 150 -7.57 -7.92 -9.62
CA TRP A 150 -8.75 -7.07 -9.82
C TRP A 150 -8.38 -5.59 -9.86
N CYS A 151 -9.17 -4.84 -10.63
CA CYS A 151 -9.21 -3.39 -10.61
C CYS A 151 -10.37 -2.96 -9.71
N TRP A 152 -10.16 -1.98 -8.83
CA TRP A 152 -11.16 -1.56 -7.85
C TRP A 152 -11.63 -0.14 -8.12
N THR A 153 -12.88 0.14 -7.77
CA THR A 153 -13.42 1.50 -7.74
C THR A 153 -14.23 1.67 -6.47
N ILE A 154 -13.92 2.70 -5.70
CA ILE A 154 -14.71 3.15 -4.55
C ILE A 154 -15.29 4.51 -4.86
N ILE A 155 -16.53 4.71 -4.41
CA ILE A 155 -17.24 5.97 -4.44
C ILE A 155 -17.64 6.26 -3.00
N GLY A 156 -17.25 7.43 -2.50
CA GLY A 156 -17.59 7.89 -1.18
C GLY A 156 -18.10 9.32 -1.25
N GLY A 157 -18.95 9.69 -0.31
CA GLY A 157 -19.37 11.07 -0.17
C GLY A 157 -20.21 11.30 1.06
N GLY A 158 -20.33 12.57 1.43
CA GLY A 158 -21.01 13.02 2.64
C GLY A 158 -20.72 14.50 2.90
N PRO A 159 -21.18 15.03 4.06
CA PRO A 159 -20.87 16.39 4.49
C PRO A 159 -19.37 16.63 4.57
N ASP A 160 -18.88 17.74 4.01
CA ASP A 160 -17.47 18.11 4.09
C ASP A 160 -17.27 19.26 5.08
N PRO A 161 -16.68 19.01 6.27
CA PRO A 161 -16.49 20.02 7.30
C PRO A 161 -15.54 21.15 6.88
N ARG A 162 -14.86 21.02 5.74
CA ARG A 162 -13.96 22.04 5.18
C ARG A 162 -14.69 23.04 4.28
N LYS A 163 -15.93 22.73 3.87
CA LYS A 163 -16.75 23.60 3.02
C LYS A 163 -17.72 24.44 3.88
N PRO A 164 -18.09 25.65 3.42
CA PRO A 164 -19.20 26.40 4.02
C PRO A 164 -20.45 25.53 4.10
N ASP A 165 -21.21 25.66 5.20
CA ASP A 165 -22.48 24.95 5.47
C ASP A 165 -22.38 23.41 5.39
N ALA A 166 -21.19 22.84 5.58
CA ALA A 166 -20.92 21.41 5.47
C ALA A 166 -21.43 20.79 4.14
N ALA A 167 -21.37 21.57 3.05
CA ALA A 167 -21.83 21.14 1.73
C ALA A 167 -21.25 19.78 1.33
N PHE A 168 -22.06 18.97 0.65
CA PHE A 168 -21.66 17.62 0.28
C PHE A 168 -20.42 17.61 -0.61
N SER A 169 -19.60 16.58 -0.42
CA SER A 169 -18.48 16.27 -1.28
C SER A 169 -18.51 14.80 -1.62
N THR A 170 -18.13 14.50 -2.86
CA THR A 170 -18.01 13.14 -3.37
C THR A 170 -16.60 12.93 -3.89
N ALA A 171 -16.03 11.77 -3.62
CA ALA A 171 -14.73 11.37 -4.10
C ALA A 171 -14.82 9.96 -4.70
N THR A 172 -14.04 9.74 -5.75
CA THR A 172 -13.82 8.40 -6.29
C THR A 172 -12.35 8.02 -6.18
N TYR A 173 -12.12 6.74 -5.94
CA TYR A 173 -10.80 6.16 -5.90
C TYR A 173 -10.78 4.95 -6.81
N HIS A 174 -9.83 4.91 -7.73
CA HIS A 174 -9.73 3.88 -8.75
C HIS A 174 -8.36 3.22 -8.66
N THR A 175 -8.32 1.90 -8.86
CA THR A 175 -7.08 1.15 -9.05
C THR A 175 -7.12 0.32 -10.30
N GLY A 176 -5.93 0.11 -10.87
CA GLY A 176 -5.76 -0.45 -12.20
C GLY A 176 -5.79 0.63 -13.27
N THR A 177 -5.06 0.34 -14.36
CA THR A 177 -4.97 1.19 -15.53
C THR A 177 -5.15 0.36 -16.79
N THR A 178 -5.68 0.98 -17.83
CA THR A 178 -5.69 0.42 -19.18
C THR A 178 -4.25 0.31 -19.73
N PRO A 179 -4.01 -0.41 -20.84
CA PRO A 179 -2.71 -0.41 -21.50
C PRO A 179 -2.20 0.98 -21.90
N ALA A 180 -3.10 1.95 -22.09
CA ALA A 180 -2.78 3.35 -22.35
C ALA A 180 -2.49 4.17 -21.07
N GLY A 181 -2.48 3.53 -19.90
CA GLY A 181 -2.24 4.18 -18.61
C GLY A 181 -3.45 4.86 -17.97
N LEU A 182 -4.63 4.84 -18.63
CA LEU A 182 -5.83 5.51 -18.13
C LEU A 182 -6.48 4.72 -16.99
N ASN A 183 -6.86 5.39 -15.91
CA ASN A 183 -7.69 4.82 -14.84
C ASN A 183 -9.18 4.76 -15.26
N PHE A 184 -10.04 4.19 -14.42
CA PHE A 184 -11.46 4.01 -14.77
C PHE A 184 -12.21 5.34 -15.01
N ALA A 185 -11.90 6.40 -14.28
CA ALA A 185 -12.51 7.71 -14.51
C ALA A 185 -12.06 8.33 -15.84
N GLU A 186 -10.77 8.21 -16.16
CA GLU A 186 -10.21 8.73 -17.40
C GLU A 186 -10.70 7.95 -18.63
N ALA A 187 -10.89 6.64 -18.49
CA ALA A 187 -11.40 5.77 -19.55
C ALA A 187 -12.93 5.87 -19.73
N SER A 188 -13.65 6.54 -18.81
CA SER A 188 -15.11 6.64 -18.82
C SER A 188 -15.56 8.11 -18.78
N PRO A 189 -15.71 8.76 -19.96
CA PRO A 189 -16.07 10.17 -20.05
C PRO A 189 -17.41 10.52 -19.37
N LEU A 190 -18.33 9.55 -19.30
CA LEU A 190 -19.65 9.72 -18.71
C LEU A 190 -19.72 9.30 -17.24
N LEU A 191 -18.59 8.95 -16.60
CA LEU A 191 -18.58 8.51 -15.20
C LEU A 191 -19.27 9.52 -14.28
N HIS A 192 -19.02 10.81 -14.50
CA HIS A 192 -19.61 11.86 -13.68
C HIS A 192 -21.15 11.86 -13.80
N GLU A 193 -21.66 11.87 -15.03
CA GLU A 193 -23.10 11.95 -15.29
C GLU A 193 -23.85 10.68 -14.87
N LEU A 194 -23.28 9.51 -15.15
CA LEU A 194 -23.94 8.23 -14.93
C LEU A 194 -23.83 7.73 -13.49
N LEU A 195 -22.82 8.17 -12.74
CA LEU A 195 -22.51 7.59 -11.43
C LEU A 195 -22.42 8.66 -10.34
N MET A 196 -21.66 9.73 -10.56
CA MET A 196 -21.46 10.75 -9.52
C MET A 196 -22.71 11.59 -9.27
N VAL A 197 -23.43 11.97 -10.32
CA VAL A 197 -24.67 12.76 -10.18
C VAL A 197 -25.77 11.95 -9.46
N PRO A 198 -26.10 10.70 -9.84
CA PRO A 198 -27.04 9.88 -9.08
C PRO A 198 -26.59 9.64 -7.63
N PHE A 199 -25.30 9.40 -7.41
CA PHE A 199 -24.78 9.22 -6.05
C PHE A 199 -24.93 10.50 -5.21
N GLY A 200 -24.68 11.69 -5.77
CA GLY A 200 -24.95 12.96 -5.10
C GLY A 200 -26.44 13.17 -4.77
N LYS A 201 -27.36 12.75 -5.66
CA LYS A 201 -28.80 12.75 -5.37
C LYS A 201 -29.15 11.80 -4.22
N PHE A 202 -28.52 10.63 -4.18
CA PHE A 202 -28.67 9.70 -3.06
C PHE A 202 -28.18 10.31 -1.75
N LEU A 203 -27.01 10.96 -1.72
CA LEU A 203 -26.51 11.65 -0.52
C LEU A 203 -27.47 12.73 -0.02
N ASN A 204 -28.10 13.48 -0.92
CA ASN A 204 -29.16 14.42 -0.54
C ASN A 204 -30.35 13.74 0.15
N GLN A 205 -30.66 12.49 -0.16
CA GLN A 205 -31.73 11.76 0.53
C GLN A 205 -31.29 11.21 1.89
N VAL A 206 -30.02 10.83 2.02
CA VAL A 206 -29.45 10.29 3.26
C VAL A 206 -29.26 11.36 4.33
N TYR A 207 -28.83 12.56 3.93
CA TYR A 207 -28.42 13.63 4.84
C TYR A 207 -29.38 14.83 4.87
N ARG A 208 -30.52 14.75 4.18
CA ARG A 208 -31.60 15.72 4.40
C ARG A 208 -32.35 15.34 5.67
N GLU A 209 -32.18 16.16 6.70
CA GLU A 209 -33.26 16.53 7.61
C GLU A 209 -34.03 17.72 7.04
#